data_AF-W5SS82-F1
#
_entry.id   AF-W5SS82-F1
#
_cell.length_a   1.000
_cell.length_b   1.000
_cell.length_c   1.000
_cell.angle_alpha   90.00
_cell.angle_beta   90.00
_cell.angle_gamma   90.00
#
_symmetry.space_group_name_H-M   'P 1'
#
loop_
_entity.id
_entity.type
_entity.pdbx_description
1 polymer ?
#
loop_
_entity_poly.entity_id
_entity_poly.type
_entity_poly.pdbx_seq_one_letter_code
_entity_poly.pdbx_strand_id
1 'polypeptide(L)'
;MKITQNNPNLISAVRQWGCYFLSLHYYIEKYKKLQFSVLDINKNYHNFVKLGYIRSNCYILNPCAVLRRFDISTSVRWEGPAYRCLDGEFEISEV
;
A
#
# COMPACT_ATOMS: atom_id res chain seq x y z
N MET A 1 4.35 10.58 -4.30
CA MET A 1 5.14 10.35 -3.09
C MET A 1 6.62 10.60 -3.35
N LYS A 2 7.26 11.44 -2.52
CA LYS A 2 8.72 11.71 -2.58
C LYS A 2 9.53 10.83 -1.61
N ILE A 3 8.87 9.93 -0.88
CA ILE A 3 9.49 9.04 0.10
C ILE A 3 10.01 7.80 -0.62
N THR A 4 11.31 7.56 -0.53
CA THR A 4 12.02 6.42 -1.12
C THR A 4 12.34 5.37 -0.07
N GLN A 5 12.46 4.09 -0.46
CA GLN A 5 12.76 3.00 0.49
C GLN A 5 14.11 3.15 1.20
N ASN A 6 15.07 3.85 0.60
CA ASN A 6 16.37 4.11 1.23
C ASN A 6 16.33 5.22 2.30
N ASN A 7 15.18 5.84 2.57
CA ASN A 7 15.06 6.88 3.58
C ASN A 7 15.40 6.31 4.97
N PRO A 8 16.41 6.86 5.68
CA PRO A 8 16.89 6.30 6.95
C PRO A 8 15.87 6.42 8.09
N ASN A 9 14.90 7.32 7.96
CA ASN A 9 13.86 7.54 8.97
C ASN A 9 12.69 6.55 8.83
N LEU A 10 12.67 5.71 7.80
CA LEU A 10 11.71 4.62 7.68
C LEU A 10 12.10 3.44 8.59
N ILE A 11 11.09 2.71 9.04
CA ILE A 11 11.29 1.44 9.77
C ILE A 11 12.10 0.47 8.91
N SER A 12 13.02 -0.27 9.53
CA SER A 12 13.93 -1.21 8.86
C SER A 12 13.20 -2.17 7.91
N ALA A 13 12.07 -2.73 8.34
CA ALA A 13 11.26 -3.63 7.51
C ALA A 13 10.72 -2.95 6.24
N VAL A 14 10.30 -1.68 6.32
CA VAL A 14 9.82 -0.92 5.15
C VAL A 14 10.99 -0.62 4.21
N ARG A 15 12.17 -0.34 4.75
CA ARG A 15 13.39 -0.13 3.96
C ARG A 15 13.81 -1.39 3.20
N GLN A 16 13.68 -2.56 3.84
CA GLN A 16 14.10 -3.85 3.27
C GLN A 16 13.07 -4.44 2.31
N TRP A 17 11.77 -4.36 2.63
CA TRP A 17 10.71 -5.09 1.92
C TRP A 17 9.49 -4.24 1.55
N GLY A 18 9.51 -2.95 1.87
CA GLY A 18 8.34 -2.08 1.74
C GLY A 18 8.03 -1.56 0.34
N CYS A 19 8.55 -2.14 -0.74
CA CYS A 19 8.38 -1.60 -2.10
C CYS A 19 6.90 -1.51 -2.47
N TYR A 20 6.14 -2.60 -2.35
CA TYR A 20 4.70 -2.63 -2.59
C TYR A 20 3.91 -1.79 -1.58
N PHE A 21 4.33 -1.79 -0.32
CA PHE A 21 3.71 -0.98 0.73
C PHE A 21 3.83 0.52 0.42
N LEU A 22 4.99 0.98 -0.06
CA LEU A 22 5.20 2.36 -0.50
C LEU A 22 4.45 2.67 -1.81
N SER A 23 4.40 1.74 -2.76
CA SER A 23 3.59 1.89 -3.98
C SER A 23 2.10 2.08 -3.66
N LEU A 24 1.58 1.34 -2.67
CA LEU A 24 0.19 1.49 -2.22
C LEU A 24 -0.06 2.88 -1.63
N HIS A 25 0.86 3.40 -0.80
CA HIS A 25 0.77 4.77 -0.28
C HIS A 25 0.87 5.81 -1.39
N TYR A 26 1.73 5.60 -2.40
CA TYR A 26 1.80 6.46 -3.57
C TYR A 26 0.45 6.51 -4.31
N TYR A 27 -0.18 5.36 -4.53
CA TYR A 27 -1.50 5.30 -5.16
C TYR A 27 -2.54 6.08 -4.35
N ILE A 28 -2.62 5.85 -3.04
CA ILE A 28 -3.54 6.55 -2.14
C ILE A 28 -3.29 8.06 -2.17
N GLU A 29 -2.03 8.49 -2.13
CA GLU A 29 -1.61 9.89 -2.21
C GLU A 29 -2.16 10.56 -3.48
N LYS A 30 -2.01 9.89 -4.63
CA LYS A 30 -2.48 10.39 -5.92
C LYS A 30 -3.99 10.39 -6.04
N TYR A 31 -4.65 9.31 -5.62
CA TYR A 31 -6.09 9.14 -5.76
C TYR A 31 -6.87 10.08 -4.83
N LYS A 32 -6.47 10.16 -3.55
CA LYS A 32 -7.16 10.99 -2.55
C LYS A 32 -6.59 12.41 -2.44
N LYS A 33 -5.56 12.75 -3.22
CA LYS A 33 -4.82 14.01 -3.14
C LYS A 33 -4.30 14.30 -1.73
N LEU A 34 -3.91 13.24 -1.00
CA LEU A 34 -3.32 13.32 0.33
C LEU A 34 -1.82 13.58 0.22
N GLN A 35 -1.15 13.83 1.35
CA GLN A 35 0.31 13.82 1.45
C GLN A 35 0.71 12.96 2.64
N PHE A 36 1.64 12.04 2.42
CA PHE A 36 2.22 11.23 3.49
C PHE A 36 3.60 11.76 3.87
N SER A 37 3.84 11.93 5.17
CA SER A 37 5.16 12.08 5.74
C SER A 37 5.77 10.72 6.08
N VAL A 38 7.08 10.66 6.32
CA VAL A 38 7.75 9.43 6.79
C VAL A 38 7.14 8.91 8.10
N LEU A 39 6.71 9.82 8.97
CA LEU A 39 6.04 9.47 10.23
C LEU A 39 4.71 8.77 9.96
N ASP A 40 3.93 9.24 8.98
CA ASP A 40 2.66 8.62 8.60
C ASP A 40 2.88 7.21 8.03
N ILE A 41 3.90 7.03 7.17
CA ILE A 41 4.27 5.73 6.62
C ILE A 41 4.63 4.74 7.75
N ASN A 42 5.45 5.16 8.70
CA ASN A 42 5.83 4.33 9.85
C ASN A 42 4.63 3.99 10.75
N LYS A 43 3.76 4.98 11.00
CA LYS A 43 2.53 4.79 11.78
C LYS A 43 1.58 3.81 11.08
N ASN A 44 1.40 3.95 9.78
CA ASN A 44 0.58 3.05 8.97
C ASN A 44 1.13 1.63 8.96
N TYR A 45 2.45 1.46 8.86
CA TYR A 45 3.10 0.14 8.95
C TYR A 45 2.71 -0.56 10.26
N HIS A 46 2.91 0.09 11.41
CA HIS A 46 2.58 -0.51 12.70
C HIS A 46 1.09 -0.81 12.84
N ASN A 47 0.23 0.12 12.39
CA ASN A 47 -1.21 -0.08 12.43
C ASN A 47 -1.63 -1.27 11.57
N PHE A 48 -1.12 -1.39 10.35
CA PHE A 48 -1.51 -2.45 9.42
C PHE A 48 -0.96 -3.81 9.84
N VAL A 49 0.24 -3.87 10.44
CA VAL A 49 0.75 -5.10 11.08
C VAL A 49 -0.17 -5.50 12.24
N LYS A 50 -0.50 -4.56 13.14
CA LYS A 50 -1.35 -4.84 14.31
C LYS A 50 -2.75 -5.36 13.92
N LEU A 51 -3.27 -4.91 12.78
CA LEU A 51 -4.58 -5.30 12.28
C LEU A 51 -4.55 -6.52 11.35
N GLY A 52 -3.37 -7.08 11.07
CA GLY A 52 -3.21 -8.22 10.17
C GLY A 52 -3.46 -7.90 8.70
N TYR A 53 -3.39 -6.64 8.28
CA TYR A 53 -3.54 -6.25 6.88
C TYR A 53 -2.26 -6.50 6.08
N ILE A 54 -1.12 -6.45 6.76
CA ILE A 54 0.20 -6.77 6.22
C ILE A 54 0.96 -7.65 7.22
N ARG A 55 1.94 -8.41 6.75
CA ARG A 55 2.93 -9.08 7.61
C ARG A 55 4.05 -8.10 8.01
N SER A 56 4.86 -8.48 9.00
CA SER A 56 6.00 -7.69 9.45
C SER A 56 7.06 -7.46 8.36
N ASN A 57 7.11 -8.31 7.33
CA ASN A 57 7.96 -8.11 6.14
C ASN A 57 7.27 -7.29 5.03
N CYS A 58 6.25 -6.48 5.37
CA CYS A 58 5.48 -5.65 4.44
C CYS A 58 4.67 -6.42 3.37
N TYR A 59 4.59 -7.76 3.41
CA TYR A 59 3.74 -8.52 2.50
C TYR A 59 2.26 -8.16 2.75
N ILE A 60 1.57 -7.73 1.70
CA ILE A 60 0.19 -7.23 1.79
C ILE A 60 -0.78 -8.41 1.78
N LEU A 61 -1.49 -8.62 2.88
CA LEU A 61 -2.48 -9.70 3.01
C LEU A 61 -3.88 -9.25 2.58
N ASN A 62 -4.22 -7.99 2.82
CA ASN A 62 -5.57 -7.47 2.56
C ASN A 62 -5.51 -6.04 1.99
N PRO A 63 -5.27 -5.88 0.68
CA PRO A 63 -5.21 -4.56 0.04
C PRO A 63 -6.54 -3.80 0.18
N CYS A 64 -7.69 -4.48 0.11
CA CYS A 64 -9.01 -3.86 0.31
C CYS A 64 -9.16 -3.20 1.69
N ALA A 65 -8.65 -3.85 2.74
CA ALA A 65 -8.73 -3.31 4.10
C ALA A 65 -7.82 -2.08 4.27
N VAL A 66 -6.66 -2.07 3.61
CA VAL A 66 -5.80 -0.89 3.55
C VAL A 66 -6.47 0.24 2.78
N LEU A 67 -7.05 -0.01 1.61
CA LEU A 67 -7.70 1.02 0.80
C LEU A 67 -8.95 1.61 1.49
N ARG A 68 -9.77 0.75 2.12
CA ARG A 68 -10.95 1.20 2.88
C ARG A 68 -10.61 2.13 4.04
N ARG A 69 -9.41 2.03 4.62
CA ARG A 69 -8.93 2.96 5.65
C ARG A 69 -8.77 4.40 5.16
N PHE A 70 -8.72 4.60 3.85
CA PHE A 70 -8.60 5.91 3.21
C PHE A 70 -9.87 6.27 2.41
N ASP A 71 -11.01 5.66 2.76
CA ASP A 71 -12.28 5.83 2.07
C ASP A 71 -12.17 5.60 0.56
N ILE A 72 -11.36 4.61 0.18
CA ILE A 72 -11.29 4.10 -1.20
C ILE A 72 -12.04 2.77 -1.20
N SER A 73 -13.26 2.82 -1.74
CA SER A 73 -14.07 1.63 -1.96
C SER A 73 -13.69 1.05 -3.32
N THR A 74 -12.82 0.05 -3.33
CA THR A 74 -12.51 -0.71 -4.56
C THR A 74 -13.13 -2.10 -4.49
N SER A 75 -13.63 -2.58 -5.63
CA SER A 75 -13.82 -4.01 -5.81
C SER A 75 -12.47 -4.60 -6.23
N VAL A 76 -11.77 -5.29 -5.33
CA VAL A 76 -10.66 -6.14 -5.76
C VAL A 76 -11.28 -7.38 -6.38
N ARG A 77 -11.03 -7.56 -7.67
CA ARG A 77 -11.43 -8.75 -8.42
C ARG A 77 -10.19 -9.62 -8.58
N TRP A 78 -10.36 -10.93 -8.43
CA TRP A 78 -9.34 -11.85 -8.92
C TRP A 78 -9.23 -11.64 -10.43
N GLU A 79 -8.02 -11.41 -10.90
CA GLU A 79 -7.79 -11.20 -12.32
C GLU A 79 -8.22 -12.47 -13.07
N GLY A 80 -9.26 -12.35 -13.88
CA GLY A 80 -9.56 -13.35 -14.89
C GLY A 80 -8.65 -13.10 -16.11
N PRO A 81 -8.34 -14.13 -16.93
CA PRO A 81 -7.45 -13.97 -18.10
C PRO A 81 -7.88 -12.89 -19.10
N ALA A 82 -9.14 -12.47 -19.06
CA ALA A 82 -9.74 -11.48 -19.94
C ALA A 82 -9.91 -10.09 -19.28
N TYR A 83 -9.45 -9.90 -18.04
CA TYR A 83 -9.64 -8.64 -17.35
C TYR A 83 -8.74 -7.54 -17.93
N ARG A 84 -9.30 -6.34 -18.03
CA ARG A 84 -8.57 -5.12 -18.35
C ARG A 84 -8.90 -4.11 -17.26
N CYS A 85 -7.89 -3.56 -16.60
CA CYS A 85 -8.08 -2.54 -15.57
C CYS A 85 -8.85 -1.35 -16.15
N LEU A 86 -9.86 -0.87 -15.42
CA LEU A 86 -10.56 0.38 -15.71
C LEU A 86 -9.75 1.58 -15.19
N ASP A 87 -10.12 2.78 -15.62
CA ASP A 87 -9.51 4.02 -15.14
C ASP A 87 -9.62 4.13 -13.61
N GLY A 88 -8.46 4.17 -12.94
CA GLY A 88 -8.37 4.26 -11.48
C GLY A 88 -8.22 2.94 -10.75
N GLU A 89 -8.23 1.81 -11.46
CA GLU A 89 -7.88 0.50 -10.90
C GLU A 89 -6.38 0.21 -11.00
N PHE A 90 -5.89 -0.67 -10.13
CA PHE A 90 -4.50 -1.15 -10.19
C PHE A 90 -4.46 -2.66 -10.02
N GLU A 91 -3.64 -3.30 -10.84
CA GLU A 91 -3.34 -4.72 -10.76
C GLU A 91 -2.21 -4.95 -9.74
N ILE A 92 -2.38 -5.95 -8.88
CA ILE A 92 -1.28 -6.49 -8.08
C ILE A 92 -1.12 -7.95 -8.49
N SER A 93 -0.17 -8.21 -9.38
CA SER A 93 0.18 -9.58 -9.77
C SER A 93 1.09 -10.18 -8.69
N GLU A 94 0.75 -11.37 -8.18
CA GLU A 94 1.71 -12.16 -7.40
C GLU A 94 2.78 -12.69 -8.36
N VAL A 95 4.06 -12.40 -8.06
CA VAL A 95 5.23 -12.93 -8.81
C VAL A 95 5.76 -14.18 -8.15
#